data_AF-A0A0Q4MXJ2-F1
#
_entry.id   AF-A0A0Q4MXJ2-F1
#
_cell.length_a   1.000
_cell.length_b   1.000
_cell.length_c   1.000
_cell.angle_alpha   90.00
_cell.angle_beta   90.00
_cell.angle_gamma   90.00
#
_symmetry.space_group_name_H-M   'P 1'
#
loop_
_entity.id
_entity.type
_entity.pdbx_description
1 polymer ?
#
loop_
_entity_poly.entity_id
_entity_poly.type
_entity_poly.pdbx_seq_one_letter_code
_entity_poly.pdbx_strand_id
1 'polypeptide(L)'
;MQSPGCYWVTVDRQEDARLLVRQIVAAQPMLALIGTVAEPPELLLPDGLVNSADVAFFALPETPDALQQLTDMLSRGLTSAPRFLLFYHSASLWQKIAPGALTRWLQNVKNWLSARQSTLLIITRETEGPPLRDRLQTLHSHIDGLSQLDKQPHDWEYRIRWWRYQGGELQDKTFALTTDSHGFTLHREAAPVINDDLLFLASRHAVADILPRGSQWTLFEDNHQLARAAGHLSAATVVFSVEHNSQVVELASHVHALRCQRGSALKMAIRETRTALRYSDERLLLACGVNAVIPFNTPDNRFLAVLDDLQGQMFNRFVPAQIDVLLKSIQPLKEKGLLPTAAFCRAVHGLLHSSALPVDGKGLLVALQPVSGMSLAEVLPQCQPRRFGDLLTTADDLIYLFLSSCRFSDLSIALKFIFRRPHAELVALQSVWYGDAQIADELRQLETAE
;
A
#
# COMPACT_ATOMS: atom_id res chain seq x y z
N MET A 1 11.74 -17.94 -25.63
CA MET A 1 12.90 -17.12 -26.06
C MET A 1 12.92 -17.11 -27.58
N GLN A 2 13.36 -16.01 -28.20
CA GLN A 2 13.58 -15.94 -29.64
C GLN A 2 15.02 -16.35 -29.96
N SER A 3 15.24 -16.90 -31.16
CA SER A 3 16.57 -17.12 -31.71
C SER A 3 16.76 -16.23 -32.94
N PRO A 4 17.89 -15.50 -33.05
CA PRO A 4 18.94 -15.32 -32.04
C PRO A 4 18.50 -14.39 -30.90
N GLY A 5 19.10 -14.50 -29.71
CA GLY A 5 18.80 -13.59 -28.59
C GLY A 5 19.70 -13.75 -27.38
N CYS A 6 19.84 -12.69 -26.59
CA CYS A 6 20.60 -12.68 -25.32
C CYS A 6 19.66 -12.39 -24.14
N TYR A 7 19.55 -13.34 -23.21
CA TYR A 7 18.65 -13.27 -22.07
C TYR A 7 19.42 -13.38 -20.76
N TRP A 8 18.95 -12.72 -19.71
CA TRP A 8 19.59 -12.69 -18.41
C TRP A 8 18.59 -12.95 -17.29
N VAL A 9 18.94 -13.84 -16.36
CA VAL A 9 18.18 -14.14 -15.14
C VAL A 9 19.09 -13.94 -13.92
N THR A 10 18.69 -13.06 -13.00
CA THR A 10 19.36 -12.90 -11.70
C THR A 10 18.65 -13.74 -10.65
N VAL A 11 19.40 -14.46 -9.82
CA VAL A 11 18.86 -15.33 -8.77
C VAL A 11 19.60 -15.07 -7.46
N ASP A 12 18.86 -14.88 -6.37
CA ASP A 12 19.44 -14.54 -5.07
C ASP A 12 20.15 -15.75 -4.41
N ARG A 13 19.52 -16.92 -4.41
CA ARG A 13 20.02 -18.11 -3.72
C ARG A 13 20.73 -19.07 -4.67
N GLN A 14 21.87 -19.61 -4.22
CA GLN A 14 22.66 -20.57 -5.01
C GLN A 14 21.88 -21.85 -5.34
N GLU A 15 21.14 -22.38 -4.38
CA GLU A 15 20.32 -23.59 -4.54
C GLU A 15 19.26 -23.40 -5.62
N ASP A 16 18.59 -22.24 -5.60
CA ASP A 16 17.51 -21.90 -6.53
C ASP A 16 18.07 -21.70 -7.95
N ALA A 17 19.26 -21.11 -8.06
CA ALA A 17 19.95 -20.95 -9.34
C ALA A 17 20.37 -22.31 -9.94
N ARG A 18 20.86 -23.24 -9.12
CA ARG A 18 21.20 -24.61 -9.56
C ARG A 18 19.96 -25.39 -9.98
N LEU A 19 18.87 -25.27 -9.22
CA LEU A 19 17.59 -25.90 -9.57
C LEU A 19 17.07 -25.39 -10.92
N LEU A 20 17.14 -24.08 -11.16
CA LEU A 20 16.75 -23.47 -12.43
C LEU A 20 17.62 -23.95 -13.60
N VAL A 21 18.95 -24.01 -13.41
CA VAL A 21 19.89 -24.55 -14.42
C VAL A 21 19.53 -26.00 -14.76
N ARG A 22 19.34 -26.86 -13.76
CA ARG A 22 18.98 -28.27 -13.94
C ARG A 22 17.68 -28.43 -14.73
N GLN A 23 16.66 -27.65 -14.36
CA GLN A 23 15.36 -27.66 -15.04
C GLN A 23 15.47 -27.24 -16.51
N ILE A 24 16.29 -26.22 -16.82
CA ILE A 24 16.51 -25.77 -18.20
C ILE A 24 17.26 -26.82 -19.00
N VAL A 25 18.33 -27.40 -18.45
CA VAL A 25 19.10 -28.45 -19.12
C VAL A 25 18.21 -29.66 -19.43
N ALA A 26 17.38 -30.10 -18.48
CA ALA A 26 16.46 -31.22 -18.69
C ALA A 26 15.40 -30.95 -19.78
N ALA A 27 15.04 -29.69 -20.00
CA ALA A 27 14.02 -29.28 -20.97
C ALA A 27 14.57 -29.05 -22.39
N GLN A 28 15.89 -29.07 -22.60
CA GLN A 28 16.50 -28.81 -23.91
C GLN A 28 17.08 -30.09 -24.55
N PRO A 29 16.84 -30.33 -25.85
CA PRO A 29 17.35 -31.52 -26.53
C PRO A 29 18.84 -31.47 -26.86
N MET A 30 19.43 -30.27 -27.06
CA MET A 30 20.87 -30.08 -27.26
C MET A 30 21.28 -28.71 -26.72
N LEU A 31 22.27 -28.66 -25.82
CA LEU A 31 22.67 -27.44 -25.12
C LEU A 31 24.17 -27.41 -24.85
N ALA A 32 24.77 -26.22 -24.86
CA ALA A 32 26.10 -26.02 -24.29
C ALA A 32 25.98 -25.28 -22.94
N LEU A 33 26.48 -25.90 -21.87
CA LEU A 33 26.53 -25.33 -20.53
C LEU A 33 27.91 -24.75 -20.27
N ILE A 34 27.96 -23.47 -19.92
CA ILE A 34 29.17 -22.75 -19.54
C ILE A 34 29.07 -22.52 -18.04
N GLY A 35 29.95 -23.17 -17.28
CA GLY A 35 29.97 -23.11 -15.82
C GLY A 35 31.31 -22.63 -15.29
N THR A 36 31.40 -22.49 -13.97
CA THR A 36 32.66 -22.18 -13.29
C THR A 36 33.54 -23.43 -13.19
N VAL A 37 34.86 -23.24 -13.13
CA VAL A 37 35.81 -24.35 -12.83
C VAL A 37 35.61 -24.90 -11.41
N ALA A 38 35.05 -24.10 -10.49
CA ALA A 38 34.91 -24.43 -9.08
C ALA A 38 33.67 -25.30 -8.77
N GLU A 39 32.66 -25.32 -9.65
CA GLU A 39 31.46 -26.13 -9.48
C GLU A 39 31.50 -27.36 -10.42
N PRO A 40 31.51 -28.59 -9.89
CA PRO A 40 31.50 -29.79 -10.71
C PRO A 40 30.20 -29.88 -11.53
N PRO A 41 30.25 -30.43 -12.77
CA PRO A 41 29.07 -30.59 -13.63
C PRO A 41 27.92 -31.34 -12.97
N GLU A 42 28.22 -32.27 -12.06
CA GLU A 42 27.27 -33.08 -11.28
C GLU A 42 26.30 -32.22 -10.45
N LEU A 43 26.72 -31.04 -10.00
CA LEU A 43 25.84 -30.13 -9.25
C LEU A 43 24.90 -29.33 -10.16
N LEU A 44 25.22 -29.20 -11.45
CA LEU A 44 24.49 -28.39 -12.41
C LEU A 44 23.66 -29.23 -13.40
N LEU A 45 24.00 -30.49 -13.57
CA LEU A 45 23.31 -31.43 -14.45
C LEU A 45 22.35 -32.31 -13.65
N PRO A 46 21.17 -32.68 -14.21
CA PRO A 46 20.30 -33.69 -13.63
C PRO A 46 20.97 -35.06 -13.59
N ASP A 47 20.54 -35.92 -12.66
CA ASP A 47 21.04 -37.29 -12.53
C ASP A 47 20.81 -38.06 -13.84
N GLY A 48 21.88 -38.63 -14.41
CA GLY A 48 21.87 -39.39 -15.67
C GLY A 48 22.30 -38.61 -16.93
N LEU A 49 22.39 -37.27 -16.88
CA LEU A 49 22.82 -36.43 -18.01
C LEU A 49 24.30 -36.03 -17.99
N VAL A 50 25.03 -36.38 -16.92
CA VAL A 50 26.45 -36.03 -16.72
C VAL A 50 27.36 -36.53 -17.85
N ASN A 51 26.95 -37.59 -18.58
CA ASN A 51 27.72 -38.22 -19.65
C ASN A 51 26.97 -38.27 -21.00
N SER A 52 25.91 -37.47 -21.20
CA SER A 52 25.21 -37.46 -22.49
C SER A 52 25.99 -36.65 -23.54
N ALA A 53 26.07 -37.16 -24.77
CA ALA A 53 26.67 -36.46 -25.91
C ALA A 53 25.88 -35.18 -26.31
N ASP A 54 24.66 -35.02 -25.79
CA ASP A 54 23.76 -33.92 -26.12
C ASP A 54 24.03 -32.63 -25.32
N VAL A 55 24.88 -32.70 -24.27
CA VAL A 55 25.25 -31.55 -23.43
C VAL A 55 26.76 -31.33 -23.43
N ALA A 56 27.20 -30.25 -24.07
CA ALA A 56 28.60 -29.84 -24.04
C ALA A 56 28.88 -28.94 -22.82
N PHE A 57 29.80 -29.34 -21.95
CA PHE A 57 30.21 -28.53 -20.79
C PHE A 57 31.52 -27.77 -21.06
N PHE A 58 31.51 -26.47 -20.80
CA PHE A 58 32.67 -25.58 -20.89
C PHE A 58 32.96 -24.95 -19.53
N ALA A 59 34.13 -25.24 -18.97
CA ALA A 59 34.58 -24.61 -17.73
C ALA A 59 35.25 -23.27 -18.03
N LEU A 60 34.71 -22.18 -17.49
CA LEU A 60 35.27 -20.84 -17.62
C LEU A 60 35.94 -20.40 -16.30
N PRO A 61 37.21 -19.95 -16.32
CA PRO A 61 37.84 -19.30 -15.17
C PRO A 61 37.11 -18.00 -14.77
N GLU A 62 37.10 -17.66 -13.47
CA GLU A 62 36.47 -16.43 -12.97
C GLU A 62 37.31 -15.15 -13.23
N THR A 63 37.86 -15.01 -14.45
CA THR A 63 38.70 -13.88 -14.84
C THR A 63 38.03 -13.02 -15.93
N PRO A 64 38.20 -11.69 -15.90
CA PRO A 64 37.66 -10.80 -16.94
C PRO A 64 38.15 -11.15 -18.36
N ASP A 65 39.39 -11.61 -18.50
CA ASP A 65 39.99 -11.97 -19.79
C ASP A 65 39.33 -13.22 -20.38
N ALA A 66 38.98 -14.20 -19.55
CA ALA A 66 38.26 -15.39 -19.99
C ALA A 66 36.88 -15.04 -20.55
N LEU A 67 36.19 -14.06 -19.98
CA LEU A 67 34.94 -13.55 -20.53
C LEU A 67 35.14 -12.90 -21.90
N GLN A 68 36.18 -12.09 -22.10
CA GLN A 68 36.45 -11.47 -23.40
C GLN A 68 36.72 -12.50 -24.49
N GLN A 69 37.36 -13.62 -24.14
CA GLN A 69 37.67 -14.72 -25.06
C GLN A 69 36.54 -15.75 -25.19
N LEU A 70 35.40 -15.55 -24.54
CA LEU A 70 34.31 -16.53 -24.49
C LEU A 70 33.81 -16.93 -25.89
N THR A 71 33.58 -15.95 -26.77
CA THR A 71 33.10 -16.20 -28.14
C THR A 71 34.08 -17.03 -28.93
N ASP A 72 35.38 -16.82 -28.74
CA ASP A 72 36.45 -17.53 -29.47
C ASP A 72 36.65 -18.95 -28.92
N MET A 73 36.52 -19.13 -27.60
CA MET A 73 36.52 -20.44 -26.97
C MET A 73 35.34 -21.29 -27.46
N LEU A 74 34.12 -20.74 -27.41
CA LEU A 74 32.92 -21.42 -27.89
C LEU A 74 32.98 -21.68 -29.40
N SER A 75 33.60 -20.78 -30.17
CA SER A 75 33.76 -20.97 -31.61
C SER A 75 34.69 -22.14 -31.98
N ARG A 76 35.69 -22.42 -31.14
CA ARG A 76 36.62 -23.54 -31.32
C ARG A 76 36.06 -24.86 -30.78
N GLY A 77 35.27 -24.80 -29.71
CA GLY A 77 34.76 -25.98 -29.01
C GLY A 77 33.45 -26.55 -29.56
N LEU A 78 32.63 -25.74 -30.24
CA LEU A 78 31.35 -26.17 -30.78
C LEU A 78 31.50 -26.65 -32.24
N THR A 79 31.41 -27.97 -32.46
CA THR A 79 31.50 -28.62 -33.77
C THR A 79 30.16 -28.67 -34.53
N SER A 80 29.04 -28.77 -33.81
CA SER A 80 27.68 -28.53 -34.32
C SER A 80 27.15 -27.21 -33.78
N ALA A 81 26.13 -26.61 -34.40
CA ALA A 81 25.56 -25.33 -33.96
C ALA A 81 24.43 -25.56 -32.94
N PRO A 82 24.69 -25.61 -31.61
CA PRO A 82 23.60 -25.56 -30.65
C PRO A 82 22.87 -24.24 -30.79
N ARG A 83 21.56 -24.35 -30.94
CA ARG A 83 20.66 -23.19 -30.97
C ARG A 83 20.54 -22.55 -29.59
N PHE A 84 20.99 -23.21 -28.52
CA PHE A 84 20.84 -22.75 -27.14
C PHE A 84 22.12 -22.93 -26.31
N LEU A 85 22.57 -21.83 -25.70
CA LEU A 85 23.75 -21.74 -24.82
C LEU A 85 23.29 -21.27 -23.44
N LEU A 86 23.74 -21.95 -22.39
CA LEU A 86 23.44 -21.60 -21.01
C LEU A 86 24.73 -21.21 -20.29
N PHE A 87 24.78 -20.00 -19.76
CA PHE A 87 25.92 -19.48 -19.01
C PHE A 87 25.52 -19.32 -17.55
N TYR A 88 26.21 -20.01 -16.64
CA TYR A 88 25.97 -19.94 -15.22
C TYR A 88 27.21 -19.45 -14.47
N HIS A 89 27.09 -18.34 -13.74
CA HIS A 89 28.19 -17.80 -12.94
C HIS A 89 27.69 -16.95 -11.76
N SER A 90 28.54 -16.73 -10.76
CA SER A 90 28.34 -15.71 -9.72
C SER A 90 28.45 -14.27 -10.24
N ALA A 91 27.76 -13.34 -9.56
CA ALA A 91 27.83 -11.90 -9.81
C ALA A 91 29.23 -11.31 -9.60
N SER A 92 30.09 -11.97 -8.80
CA SER A 92 31.48 -11.54 -8.54
C SER A 92 32.32 -11.38 -9.82
N LEU A 93 32.08 -12.19 -10.85
CA LEU A 93 32.75 -12.08 -12.14
C LEU A 93 32.39 -10.77 -12.86
N TRP A 94 31.11 -10.40 -12.82
CA TRP A 94 30.58 -9.20 -13.48
C TRP A 94 30.92 -7.92 -12.70
N GLN A 95 31.08 -8.01 -11.39
CA GLN A 95 31.53 -6.92 -10.53
C GLN A 95 33.00 -6.53 -10.82
N LYS A 96 33.86 -7.49 -11.19
CA LYS A 96 35.26 -7.23 -11.57
C LYS A 96 35.41 -6.49 -12.91
N ILE A 97 34.35 -6.39 -13.72
CA ILE A 97 34.39 -5.78 -15.05
C ILE A 97 33.89 -4.33 -15.00
N ALA A 98 34.70 -3.42 -15.55
CA ALA A 98 34.34 -2.02 -15.71
C ALA A 98 33.06 -1.86 -16.58
N PRO A 99 32.16 -0.89 -16.29
CA PRO A 99 30.88 -0.74 -16.99
C PRO A 99 31.00 -0.68 -18.52
N GLY A 100 31.93 0.13 -19.05
CA GLY A 100 32.14 0.26 -20.50
C GLY A 100 32.76 -0.97 -21.18
N ALA A 101 33.36 -1.89 -20.41
CA ALA A 101 33.83 -3.17 -20.93
C ALA A 101 32.68 -4.19 -21.05
N LEU A 102 31.73 -4.17 -20.11
CA LEU A 102 30.54 -5.03 -20.16
C LEU A 102 29.64 -4.71 -21.36
N THR A 103 29.41 -3.42 -21.66
CA THR A 103 28.63 -3.01 -22.84
C THR A 103 29.27 -3.50 -24.13
N ARG A 104 30.59 -3.32 -24.29
CA ARG A 104 31.34 -3.81 -25.47
C ARG A 104 31.28 -5.33 -25.59
N TRP A 105 31.39 -6.03 -24.47
CA TRP A 105 31.28 -7.49 -24.43
C TRP A 105 29.89 -7.96 -24.88
N LEU A 106 28.81 -7.37 -24.35
CA LEU A 106 27.44 -7.70 -24.74
C LEU A 106 27.19 -7.43 -26.23
N GLN A 107 27.71 -6.32 -26.77
CA GLN A 107 27.63 -6.03 -28.20
C GLN A 107 28.31 -7.11 -29.04
N ASN A 108 29.52 -7.52 -28.66
CA ASN A 108 30.25 -8.59 -29.35
C ASN A 108 29.49 -9.92 -29.30
N VAL A 109 29.01 -10.30 -28.12
CA VAL A 109 28.21 -11.51 -27.92
C VAL A 109 26.94 -11.48 -28.76
N LYS A 110 26.22 -10.35 -28.78
CA LYS A 110 25.00 -10.21 -29.58
C LYS A 110 25.27 -10.41 -31.08
N ASN A 111 26.31 -9.77 -31.62
CA ASN A 111 26.70 -9.93 -33.01
C ASN A 111 27.07 -11.39 -33.34
N TRP A 112 27.80 -12.04 -32.44
CA TRP A 112 28.20 -13.44 -32.58
C TRP A 112 27.00 -14.39 -32.54
N LEU A 113 26.04 -14.16 -31.63
CA LEU A 113 24.79 -14.94 -31.54
C LEU A 113 23.94 -14.78 -32.79
N SER A 114 23.85 -13.55 -33.35
CA SER A 114 23.14 -13.29 -34.60
C SER A 114 23.76 -14.01 -35.80
N ALA A 115 25.09 -14.04 -35.90
CA ALA A 115 25.79 -14.75 -36.97
C ALA A 115 25.56 -16.27 -36.92
N ARG A 116 25.37 -16.83 -35.72
CA ARG A 116 25.19 -18.27 -35.49
C ARG A 116 23.73 -18.73 -35.38
N GLN A 117 22.78 -17.79 -35.33
CA GLN A 117 21.37 -18.09 -35.06
C GLN A 117 21.19 -18.88 -33.75
N SER A 118 21.93 -18.48 -32.71
CA SER A 118 21.92 -19.09 -31.38
C SER A 118 21.34 -18.12 -30.34
N THR A 119 20.77 -18.69 -29.28
CA THR A 119 20.28 -17.96 -28.10
C THR A 119 21.20 -18.22 -26.92
N LEU A 120 21.58 -17.18 -26.19
CA LEU A 120 22.31 -17.27 -24.93
C LEU A 120 21.39 -16.90 -23.77
N LEU A 121 21.33 -17.77 -22.76
CA LEU A 121 20.72 -17.48 -21.47
C LEU A 121 21.81 -17.40 -20.41
N ILE A 122 21.91 -16.26 -19.74
CA ILE A 122 22.85 -16.01 -18.66
C ILE A 122 22.09 -16.10 -17.34
N ILE A 123 22.45 -17.03 -16.47
CA ILE A 123 21.94 -17.15 -15.11
C ILE A 123 23.04 -16.70 -14.16
N THR A 124 22.78 -15.62 -13.42
CA THR A 124 23.72 -15.12 -12.42
C THR A 124 23.20 -15.27 -11.01
N ARG A 125 24.04 -15.86 -10.17
CA ARG A 125 23.82 -15.83 -8.72
C ARG A 125 24.27 -14.49 -8.15
N GLU A 126 23.39 -13.74 -7.52
CA GLU A 126 23.76 -12.51 -6.81
C GLU A 126 24.70 -12.83 -5.64
N THR A 127 25.62 -11.91 -5.36
CA THR A 127 26.62 -12.01 -4.27
C THR A 127 26.50 -10.79 -3.37
N GLU A 128 26.96 -10.88 -2.13
CA GLU A 128 26.98 -9.74 -1.21
C GLU A 128 27.71 -8.54 -1.85
N GLY A 129 26.99 -7.45 -2.09
CA GLY A 129 27.49 -6.27 -2.81
C GLY A 129 26.38 -5.48 -3.50
N PRO A 130 26.73 -4.43 -4.27
CA PRO A 130 25.76 -3.69 -5.07
C PRO A 130 25.15 -4.64 -6.11
N PRO A 131 23.82 -4.67 -6.23
CA PRO A 131 23.13 -5.68 -7.01
C PRO A 131 23.42 -5.49 -8.49
N LEU A 132 23.79 -6.58 -9.18
CA LEU A 132 24.15 -6.53 -10.60
C LEU A 132 22.97 -6.05 -11.45
N ARG A 133 21.74 -6.33 -10.99
CA ARG A 133 20.48 -5.94 -11.63
C ARG A 133 20.40 -4.45 -12.01
N ASP A 134 20.86 -3.54 -11.17
CA ASP A 134 20.72 -2.09 -11.41
C ASP A 134 21.61 -1.66 -12.58
N ARG A 135 22.78 -2.30 -12.71
CA ARG A 135 23.68 -2.13 -13.86
C ARG A 135 23.04 -2.70 -15.13
N LEU A 136 22.42 -3.87 -15.07
CA LEU A 136 21.79 -4.52 -16.21
C LEU A 136 20.58 -3.73 -16.75
N GLN A 137 19.83 -3.02 -15.89
CA GLN A 137 18.74 -2.15 -16.33
C GLN A 137 19.20 -1.06 -17.30
N THR A 138 20.39 -0.49 -17.09
CA THR A 138 20.96 0.51 -18.00
C THR A 138 21.32 -0.05 -19.39
N LEU A 139 21.38 -1.38 -19.54
CA LEU A 139 21.81 -2.10 -20.74
C LEU A 139 20.64 -2.70 -21.53
N HIS A 140 19.42 -2.16 -21.37
CA HIS A 140 18.21 -2.65 -22.05
C HIS A 140 18.32 -2.77 -23.59
N SER A 141 19.19 -1.96 -24.22
CA SER A 141 19.38 -1.99 -25.67
C SER A 141 20.27 -3.16 -26.14
N HIS A 142 21.07 -3.74 -25.24
CA HIS A 142 22.01 -4.82 -25.54
C HIS A 142 21.54 -6.20 -25.06
N ILE A 143 20.48 -6.28 -24.26
CA ILE A 143 19.92 -7.54 -23.72
C ILE A 143 18.45 -7.66 -24.15
N ASP A 144 18.06 -8.82 -24.68
CA ASP A 144 16.71 -9.06 -25.21
C ASP A 144 15.69 -9.49 -24.15
N GLY A 145 16.16 -9.88 -22.95
CA GLY A 145 15.30 -10.03 -21.79
C GLY A 145 16.06 -10.05 -20.46
N LEU A 146 15.46 -9.45 -19.44
CA LEU A 146 15.93 -9.47 -18.05
C LEU A 146 14.81 -9.94 -17.12
N SER A 147 15.10 -10.94 -16.31
CA SER A 147 14.22 -11.39 -15.24
C SER A 147 14.98 -11.67 -13.95
N GLN A 148 14.22 -11.78 -12.86
CA GLN A 148 14.69 -11.96 -11.50
C GLN A 148 13.90 -13.07 -10.83
N LEU A 149 14.59 -13.91 -10.05
CA LEU A 149 14.00 -14.96 -9.24
C LEU A 149 14.41 -14.75 -7.77
N ASP A 150 13.41 -14.39 -6.96
CA ASP A 150 13.57 -14.11 -5.53
C ASP A 150 12.78 -15.12 -4.71
N LYS A 151 13.31 -15.50 -3.54
CA LYS A 151 12.58 -16.34 -2.59
C LYS A 151 11.83 -15.49 -1.58
N GLN A 152 10.50 -15.59 -1.56
CA GLN A 152 9.64 -15.02 -0.53
C GLN A 152 9.47 -16.03 0.63
N PRO A 153 8.89 -15.63 1.78
CA PRO A 153 8.76 -16.51 2.95
C PRO A 153 8.02 -17.84 2.70
N HIS A 154 7.10 -17.87 1.72
CA HIS A 154 6.28 -19.05 1.42
C HIS A 154 6.35 -19.53 -0.04
N ASP A 155 6.68 -18.66 -0.99
CA ASP A 155 6.72 -18.95 -2.43
C ASP A 155 7.98 -18.32 -3.08
N TRP A 156 8.20 -18.61 -4.36
CA TRP A 156 9.21 -17.92 -5.17
C TRP A 156 8.53 -16.87 -6.06
N GLU A 157 9.12 -15.70 -6.16
CA GLU A 157 8.65 -14.64 -7.04
C GLU A 157 9.56 -14.54 -8.26
N TYR A 158 8.99 -14.73 -9.44
CA TYR A 158 9.68 -14.56 -10.71
C TYR A 158 9.20 -13.29 -11.41
N ARG A 159 10.06 -12.28 -11.44
CA ARG A 159 9.77 -10.96 -11.98
C ARG A 159 10.47 -10.77 -13.32
N ILE A 160 9.71 -10.58 -14.39
CA ILE A 160 10.19 -10.21 -15.71
C ILE A 160 10.17 -8.69 -15.81
N ARG A 161 11.33 -8.06 -16.05
CA ARG A 161 11.42 -6.62 -16.32
C ARG A 161 11.09 -6.32 -17.78
N TRP A 162 11.81 -6.98 -18.69
CA TRP A 162 11.46 -7.05 -20.09
C TRP A 162 11.84 -8.42 -20.63
N TRP A 163 11.09 -8.95 -21.58
CA TRP A 163 11.41 -10.22 -22.22
C TRP A 163 10.83 -10.28 -23.61
N ARG A 164 11.71 -10.19 -24.62
CA ARG A 164 11.30 -10.29 -26.02
C ARG A 164 11.06 -11.74 -26.42
N TYR A 165 10.01 -11.97 -27.18
CA TYR A 165 9.69 -13.26 -27.79
C TYR A 165 9.13 -13.02 -29.20
N GLN A 166 8.94 -14.09 -29.98
CA GLN A 166 8.54 -13.97 -31.39
C GLN A 166 7.19 -13.28 -31.61
N GLY A 167 6.34 -13.16 -30.59
CA GLY A 167 5.02 -12.54 -30.66
C GLY A 167 4.89 -11.21 -29.90
N GLY A 168 5.99 -10.60 -29.45
CA GLY A 168 5.97 -9.32 -28.75
C GLY A 168 7.00 -9.20 -27.63
N GLU A 169 6.75 -8.29 -26.69
CA GLU A 169 7.59 -8.05 -25.52
C GLU A 169 6.73 -8.15 -24.26
N LEU A 170 7.16 -8.96 -23.29
CA LEU A 170 6.59 -8.95 -21.94
C LEU A 170 7.34 -7.90 -21.12
N GLN A 171 6.63 -6.99 -20.46
CA GLN A 171 7.22 -5.99 -19.56
C GLN A 171 6.58 -6.03 -18.18
N ASP A 172 7.40 -5.85 -17.14
CA ASP A 172 7.04 -5.76 -15.72
C ASP A 172 5.96 -6.74 -15.25
N LYS A 173 6.12 -8.02 -15.65
CA LYS A 173 5.25 -9.11 -15.19
C LYS A 173 5.85 -9.84 -14.01
N THR A 174 5.01 -10.21 -13.04
CA THR A 174 5.44 -10.98 -11.87
C THR A 174 4.65 -12.28 -11.79
N PHE A 175 5.32 -13.38 -11.47
CA PHE A 175 4.75 -14.71 -11.38
C PHE A 175 5.09 -15.34 -10.04
N ALA A 176 4.10 -15.93 -9.38
CA ALA A 176 4.34 -16.74 -8.20
C ALA A 176 4.66 -18.17 -8.65
N LEU A 177 5.85 -18.64 -8.25
CA LEU A 177 6.36 -19.98 -8.52
C LEU A 177 6.35 -20.81 -7.24
N THR A 178 5.98 -22.07 -7.40
CA THR A 178 6.12 -23.13 -6.40
C THR A 178 7.20 -24.11 -6.85
N THR A 179 7.75 -24.90 -5.93
CA THR A 179 8.70 -25.97 -6.29
C THR A 179 8.04 -27.34 -6.20
N ASP A 180 8.30 -28.20 -7.18
CA ASP A 180 7.91 -29.61 -7.20
C ASP A 180 9.15 -30.52 -7.32
N SER A 181 8.94 -31.83 -7.54
CA SER A 181 10.03 -32.80 -7.71
C SER A 181 10.86 -32.61 -8.99
N HIS A 182 10.43 -31.74 -9.91
CA HIS A 182 11.04 -31.50 -11.22
C HIS A 182 11.57 -30.06 -11.41
N GLY A 183 11.29 -29.15 -10.49
CA GLY A 183 11.82 -27.78 -10.48
C GLY A 183 10.77 -26.74 -10.08
N PHE A 184 10.86 -25.56 -10.70
CA PHE A 184 9.89 -24.48 -10.51
C PHE A 184 8.66 -24.68 -11.39
N THR A 185 7.48 -24.54 -10.80
CA THR A 185 6.18 -24.60 -11.45
C THR A 185 5.41 -23.30 -11.23
N LEU A 186 4.67 -22.87 -12.25
CA LEU A 186 3.83 -21.67 -12.15
C LEU A 186 2.61 -21.96 -11.27
N HIS A 187 2.48 -21.25 -10.16
CA HIS A 187 1.33 -21.36 -9.26
C HIS A 187 0.23 -20.37 -9.63
N ARG A 188 0.59 -19.09 -9.87
CA ARG A 188 -0.34 -18.02 -10.25
C ARG A 188 0.38 -16.90 -11.01
N GLU A 189 -0.28 -16.28 -12.00
CA GLU A 189 0.13 -14.96 -12.47
C GLU A 189 -0.16 -13.96 -11.33
N ALA A 190 0.88 -13.37 -10.76
CA ALA A 190 0.71 -12.33 -9.75
C ALA A 190 0.23 -11.06 -10.47
N ALA A 191 -0.73 -10.34 -9.88
CA ALA A 191 -1.18 -9.07 -10.45
C ALA A 191 0.03 -8.14 -10.66
N PRO A 192 0.15 -7.45 -11.80
CA PRO A 192 1.32 -6.62 -12.10
C PRO A 192 1.49 -5.58 -11.00
N VAL A 193 2.68 -5.56 -10.38
CA VAL A 193 3.13 -4.46 -9.53
C VAL A 193 3.47 -3.32 -10.48
N ILE A 194 2.45 -2.54 -10.86
CA ILE A 194 2.68 -1.21 -11.43
C ILE A 194 3.50 -0.47 -10.38
N ASN A 195 4.73 -0.03 -10.72
CA ASN A 195 5.54 0.79 -9.83
C ASN A 195 5.00 2.22 -9.83
N ASP A 196 3.79 2.37 -9.29
CA ASP A 196 3.10 3.62 -9.05
C ASP A 196 3.34 4.13 -7.63
N ASP A 197 4.31 3.56 -6.90
CA ASP A 197 4.65 3.93 -5.52
C ASP A 197 4.99 5.43 -5.41
N LEU A 198 5.56 5.99 -6.46
CA LEU A 198 5.92 7.41 -6.57
C LEU A 198 4.76 8.31 -7.02
N LEU A 199 3.58 7.77 -7.36
CA LEU A 199 2.43 8.55 -7.81
C LEU A 199 1.61 9.06 -6.63
N PHE A 200 1.27 10.35 -6.69
CA PHE A 200 0.38 11.01 -5.75
C PHE A 200 -0.92 11.39 -6.45
N LEU A 201 -2.04 10.87 -5.96
CA LEU A 201 -3.37 11.24 -6.42
C LEU A 201 -4.06 12.00 -5.30
N ALA A 202 -4.56 13.20 -5.58
CA ALA A 202 -5.16 14.00 -4.53
C ALA A 202 -6.41 14.75 -4.99
N SER A 203 -7.34 14.95 -4.06
CA SER A 203 -8.44 15.88 -4.26
C SER A 203 -7.89 17.31 -4.28
N ARG A 204 -8.35 18.15 -5.22
CA ARG A 204 -7.94 19.56 -5.30
C ARG A 204 -8.16 20.29 -3.97
N HIS A 205 -9.27 19.99 -3.28
CA HIS A 205 -9.59 20.54 -1.97
C HIS A 205 -8.58 20.11 -0.87
N ALA A 206 -7.96 18.94 -1.01
CA ALA A 206 -6.96 18.45 -0.06
C ALA A 206 -5.59 19.13 -0.23
N VAL A 207 -5.28 19.71 -1.39
CA VAL A 207 -3.95 20.27 -1.66
C VAL A 207 -3.97 21.78 -1.86
N ALA A 208 -5.14 22.37 -2.15
CA ALA A 208 -5.40 23.82 -2.25
C ALA A 208 -4.22 24.60 -2.88
N ASP A 209 -3.61 25.51 -2.12
CA ASP A 209 -2.53 26.42 -2.56
C ASP A 209 -1.13 25.78 -2.58
N ILE A 210 -1.00 24.56 -2.06
CA ILE A 210 0.22 23.77 -2.10
C ILE A 210 0.27 23.10 -3.47
N LEU A 211 0.52 23.85 -4.54
CA LEU A 211 0.76 23.25 -5.86
C LEU A 211 2.04 22.40 -5.78
N PRO A 212 1.95 21.05 -5.76
CA PRO A 212 3.14 20.22 -5.77
C PRO A 212 3.61 20.24 -7.23
N ARG A 213 4.65 21.02 -7.53
CA ARG A 213 5.12 21.32 -8.90
C ARG A 213 5.88 20.15 -9.55
N GLY A 214 5.41 18.91 -9.40
CA GLY A 214 6.06 17.71 -9.94
C GLY A 214 5.15 16.90 -10.86
N SER A 215 5.74 16.22 -11.84
CA SER A 215 5.05 15.30 -12.79
C SER A 215 4.41 14.07 -12.14
N GLN A 216 4.57 13.90 -10.83
CA GLN A 216 4.09 12.76 -10.04
C GLN A 216 2.71 12.98 -9.42
N TRP A 217 2.20 14.22 -9.43
CA TRP A 217 0.92 14.57 -8.82
C TRP A 217 -0.20 14.64 -9.85
N THR A 218 -1.29 13.92 -9.58
CA THR A 218 -2.53 13.99 -10.36
C THR A 218 -3.64 14.49 -9.45
N LEU A 219 -4.28 15.60 -9.85
CA LEU A 219 -5.32 16.25 -9.07
C LEU A 219 -6.72 15.92 -9.63
N PHE A 220 -7.67 15.72 -8.74
CA PHE A 220 -9.06 15.41 -9.06
C PHE A 220 -10.00 16.42 -8.38
N GLU A 221 -11.10 16.76 -9.03
CA GLU A 221 -12.06 17.73 -8.48
C GLU A 221 -12.83 17.16 -7.28
N ASP A 222 -13.19 15.88 -7.34
CA ASP A 222 -13.99 15.21 -6.32
C ASP A 222 -13.38 13.87 -5.85
N ASN A 223 -13.81 13.42 -4.67
CA ASN A 223 -13.32 12.18 -4.06
C ASN A 223 -13.77 10.92 -4.81
N HIS A 224 -14.85 10.99 -5.59
CA HIS A 224 -15.39 9.84 -6.32
C HIS A 224 -14.54 9.52 -7.56
N GLN A 225 -14.18 10.54 -8.33
CA GLN A 225 -13.21 10.47 -9.45
C GLN A 225 -11.84 10.01 -8.94
N LEU A 226 -11.39 10.56 -7.82
CA LEU A 226 -10.16 10.16 -7.15
C LEU A 226 -10.18 8.65 -6.80
N ALA A 227 -11.25 8.17 -6.16
CA ALA A 227 -11.39 6.77 -5.79
C ALA A 227 -11.41 5.85 -7.03
N ARG A 228 -12.11 6.24 -8.09
CA ARG A 228 -12.16 5.47 -9.34
C ARG A 228 -10.78 5.38 -10.01
N ALA A 229 -10.02 6.47 -10.03
CA ALA A 229 -8.66 6.47 -10.56
C ALA A 229 -7.73 5.58 -9.71
N ALA A 230 -7.79 5.72 -8.39
CA ALA A 230 -7.04 4.90 -7.45
C ALA A 230 -7.33 3.40 -7.56
N GLY A 231 -8.54 3.00 -7.97
CA GLY A 231 -8.91 1.59 -8.18
C GLY A 231 -8.11 0.86 -9.26
N HIS A 232 -7.38 1.59 -10.10
CA HIS A 232 -6.50 1.02 -11.13
C HIS A 232 -5.02 0.95 -10.70
N LEU A 233 -4.70 1.46 -9.50
CA LEU A 233 -3.34 1.63 -8.98
C LEU A 233 -3.06 0.65 -7.83
N SER A 234 -1.81 0.24 -7.66
CA SER A 234 -1.39 -0.82 -6.74
C SER A 234 -0.75 -0.27 -5.45
N ALA A 235 0.16 0.68 -5.57
CA ALA A 235 0.96 1.23 -4.49
C ALA A 235 0.97 2.76 -4.46
N ALA A 236 0.17 3.46 -5.24
CA ALA A 236 0.12 4.92 -5.19
C ALA A 236 -0.30 5.50 -3.82
N THR A 237 -0.04 6.79 -3.62
CA THR A 237 -0.48 7.57 -2.46
C THR A 237 -1.72 8.39 -2.82
N VAL A 238 -2.82 8.13 -2.14
CA VAL A 238 -4.14 8.73 -2.42
C VAL A 238 -4.53 9.65 -1.26
N VAL A 239 -4.80 10.91 -1.55
CA VAL A 239 -5.14 11.94 -0.56
C VAL A 239 -6.55 12.48 -0.79
N PHE A 240 -7.48 12.03 0.03
CA PHE A 240 -8.86 12.51 0.02
C PHE A 240 -9.00 13.80 0.83
N SER A 241 -10.07 14.55 0.58
CA SER A 241 -10.48 15.71 1.39
C SER A 241 -11.79 15.45 2.13
N VAL A 242 -11.99 16.10 3.28
CA VAL A 242 -13.29 16.16 3.95
C VAL A 242 -13.55 17.56 4.48
N GLU A 243 -14.71 18.12 4.15
CA GLU A 243 -15.13 19.46 4.60
C GLU A 243 -16.39 19.41 5.46
N HIS A 244 -17.23 18.39 5.26
CA HIS A 244 -18.52 18.25 5.91
C HIS A 244 -18.68 16.84 6.48
N ASN A 245 -19.28 16.75 7.67
CA ASN A 245 -19.56 15.47 8.33
C ASN A 245 -20.45 14.53 7.48
N SER A 246 -21.33 15.09 6.64
CA SER A 246 -22.18 14.29 5.72
C SER A 246 -21.38 13.46 4.72
N GLN A 247 -20.12 13.81 4.45
CA GLN A 247 -19.25 13.10 3.51
C GLN A 247 -18.57 11.87 4.13
N VAL A 248 -18.59 11.73 5.47
CA VAL A 248 -17.81 10.70 6.19
C VAL A 248 -18.23 9.28 5.77
N VAL A 249 -19.52 9.02 5.64
CA VAL A 249 -20.04 7.68 5.29
C VAL A 249 -19.66 7.30 3.86
N GLU A 250 -19.77 8.24 2.92
CA GLU A 250 -19.37 8.04 1.52
C GLU A 250 -17.85 7.80 1.43
N LEU A 251 -17.06 8.62 2.12
CA LEU A 251 -15.60 8.51 2.15
C LEU A 251 -15.13 7.18 2.78
N ALA A 252 -15.77 6.75 3.88
CA ALA A 252 -15.53 5.46 4.49
C ALA A 252 -15.79 4.31 3.50
N SER A 253 -16.81 4.46 2.64
CA SER A 253 -17.17 3.47 1.62
C SER A 253 -16.13 3.41 0.50
N HIS A 254 -15.64 4.57 0.03
CA HIS A 254 -14.56 4.63 -0.96
C HIS A 254 -13.25 4.01 -0.44
N VAL A 255 -12.83 4.37 0.77
CA VAL A 255 -11.61 3.83 1.39
C VAL A 255 -11.70 2.33 1.59
N HIS A 256 -12.83 1.86 2.15
CA HIS A 256 -13.05 0.43 2.40
C HIS A 256 -13.01 -0.39 1.11
N ALA A 257 -13.71 0.08 0.07
CA ALA A 257 -13.71 -0.57 -1.23
C ALA A 257 -12.30 -0.64 -1.83
N LEU A 258 -11.55 0.47 -1.80
CA LEU A 258 -10.16 0.49 -2.28
C LEU A 258 -9.26 -0.47 -1.50
N ARG A 259 -9.38 -0.50 -0.17
CA ARG A 259 -8.56 -1.38 0.67
C ARG A 259 -8.86 -2.86 0.38
N CYS A 260 -10.13 -3.22 0.23
CA CYS A 260 -10.55 -4.57 -0.12
C CYS A 260 -10.13 -4.99 -1.53
N GLN A 261 -10.13 -4.06 -2.50
CA GLN A 261 -9.81 -4.36 -3.89
C GLN A 261 -8.31 -4.36 -4.20
N ARG A 262 -7.54 -3.45 -3.59
CA ARG A 262 -6.12 -3.21 -3.94
C ARG A 262 -5.13 -3.75 -2.92
N GLY A 263 -5.59 -4.12 -1.73
CA GLY A 263 -4.75 -4.69 -0.68
C GLY A 263 -3.94 -3.66 0.08
N SER A 264 -2.82 -4.09 0.66
CA SER A 264 -2.07 -3.34 1.68
C SER A 264 -1.07 -2.30 1.14
N ALA A 265 -0.71 -2.36 -0.14
CA ALA A 265 0.33 -1.50 -0.71
C ALA A 265 -0.13 -0.07 -1.00
N LEU A 266 -1.42 0.15 -1.25
CA LEU A 266 -1.98 1.49 -1.50
C LEU A 266 -1.95 2.34 -0.23
N LYS A 267 -1.37 3.55 -0.28
CA LYS A 267 -1.35 4.47 0.85
C LYS A 267 -2.50 5.44 0.73
N MET A 268 -3.31 5.56 1.77
CA MET A 268 -4.48 6.43 1.79
C MET A 268 -4.40 7.39 2.97
N ALA A 269 -4.54 8.67 2.68
CA ALA A 269 -4.63 9.73 3.67
C ALA A 269 -5.92 10.53 3.46
N ILE A 270 -6.45 11.10 4.54
CA ILE A 270 -7.58 12.03 4.50
C ILE A 270 -7.14 13.34 5.11
N ARG A 271 -7.23 14.45 4.37
CA ARG A 271 -7.04 15.80 4.90
C ARG A 271 -8.37 16.42 5.26
N GLU A 272 -8.49 16.83 6.51
CA GLU A 272 -9.61 17.62 6.99
C GLU A 272 -9.40 19.10 6.64
N THR A 273 -10.26 19.67 5.78
CA THR A 273 -10.12 21.07 5.29
C THR A 273 -10.94 22.06 6.11
N ARG A 274 -11.89 21.56 6.90
CA ARG A 274 -12.69 22.29 7.90
C ARG A 274 -12.95 21.38 9.09
N THR A 275 -13.22 21.94 10.28
CA THR A 275 -13.57 21.18 11.49
C THR A 275 -14.87 20.36 11.30
N ALA A 276 -14.76 19.16 10.77
CA ALA A 276 -15.86 18.33 10.29
C ALA A 276 -15.89 16.96 10.97
N LEU A 277 -14.71 16.38 11.19
CA LEU A 277 -14.52 15.04 11.75
C LEU A 277 -14.61 15.06 13.28
N ARG A 278 -15.37 14.11 13.83
CA ARG A 278 -15.31 13.77 15.25
C ARG A 278 -14.27 12.67 15.47
N TYR A 279 -13.92 12.43 16.73
CA TYR A 279 -13.04 11.32 17.08
C TYR A 279 -13.57 9.95 16.62
N SER A 280 -14.89 9.75 16.68
CA SER A 280 -15.57 8.55 16.17
C SER A 280 -15.41 8.39 14.65
N ASP A 281 -15.54 9.49 13.92
CA ASP A 281 -15.43 9.52 12.46
C ASP A 281 -13.98 9.22 12.03
N GLU A 282 -13.01 9.80 12.73
CA GLU A 282 -11.59 9.49 12.52
C GLU A 282 -11.30 7.99 12.74
N ARG A 283 -11.81 7.42 13.83
CA ARG A 283 -11.68 5.98 14.12
C ARG A 283 -12.34 5.11 13.05
N LEU A 284 -13.50 5.51 12.51
CA LEU A 284 -14.15 4.83 11.38
C LEU A 284 -13.22 4.73 10.19
N LEU A 285 -12.70 5.88 9.76
CA LEU A 285 -11.89 5.99 8.55
C LEU A 285 -10.60 5.16 8.68
N LEU A 286 -9.98 5.18 9.86
CA LEU A 286 -8.82 4.34 10.18
C LEU A 286 -9.17 2.83 10.16
N ALA A 287 -10.34 2.45 10.67
CA ALA A 287 -10.81 1.06 10.64
C ALA A 287 -11.23 0.60 9.23
N CYS A 288 -11.68 1.52 8.37
CA CYS A 288 -11.98 1.26 6.97
C CYS A 288 -10.72 1.03 6.11
N GLY A 289 -9.55 1.48 6.56
CA GLY A 289 -8.29 1.21 5.85
C GLY A 289 -7.43 2.44 5.54
N VAL A 290 -7.75 3.62 6.06
CA VAL A 290 -6.89 4.81 5.94
C VAL A 290 -5.62 4.65 6.77
N ASN A 291 -4.49 5.06 6.20
CA ASN A 291 -3.20 5.07 6.90
C ASN A 291 -3.12 6.23 7.90
N ALA A 292 -3.51 7.43 7.47
CA ALA A 292 -3.46 8.64 8.29
C ALA A 292 -4.66 9.59 8.05
N VAL A 293 -5.18 10.17 9.11
CA VAL A 293 -6.11 11.30 9.05
C VAL A 293 -5.34 12.54 9.50
N ILE A 294 -5.38 13.59 8.68
CA ILE A 294 -4.64 14.84 8.88
C ILE A 294 -5.64 15.90 9.35
N PRO A 295 -5.56 16.34 10.63
CA PRO A 295 -6.54 17.25 11.21
C PRO A 295 -6.57 18.63 10.56
N PHE A 296 -7.68 19.33 10.75
CA PHE A 296 -7.80 20.74 10.41
C PHE A 296 -6.71 21.58 11.11
N ASN A 297 -6.28 22.67 10.48
CA ASN A 297 -5.16 23.52 10.91
C ASN A 297 -3.77 22.86 10.92
N THR A 298 -3.59 21.68 10.33
CA THR A 298 -2.25 21.12 10.12
C THR A 298 -1.47 22.00 9.12
N PRO A 299 -0.31 22.57 9.49
CA PRO A 299 0.49 23.37 8.58
C PRO A 299 0.99 22.56 7.37
N ASP A 300 1.18 23.21 6.24
CA ASP A 300 1.48 22.56 4.96
C ASP A 300 2.78 21.75 4.97
N ASN A 301 3.81 22.23 5.68
CA ASN A 301 5.07 21.49 5.85
C ASN A 301 4.86 20.16 6.59
N ARG A 302 3.99 20.16 7.60
CA ARG A 302 3.64 18.96 8.37
C ARG A 302 2.75 18.03 7.56
N PHE A 303 1.84 18.58 6.75
CA PHE A 303 1.06 17.80 5.79
C PHE A 303 1.98 17.04 4.82
N LEU A 304 2.95 17.70 4.20
CA LEU A 304 3.91 17.04 3.31
C LEU A 304 4.77 15.99 4.05
N ALA A 305 5.26 16.30 5.24
CA ALA A 305 6.02 15.34 6.05
C ALA A 305 5.21 14.06 6.36
N VAL A 306 3.92 14.19 6.66
CA VAL A 306 3.04 13.01 6.86
C VAL A 306 2.93 12.19 5.57
N LEU A 307 2.88 12.81 4.40
CA LEU A 307 2.82 12.08 3.12
C LEU A 307 4.14 11.39 2.78
N ASP A 308 5.27 12.00 3.11
CA ASP A 308 6.59 11.41 2.96
C ASP A 308 6.75 10.20 3.91
N ASP A 309 6.30 10.33 5.16
CA ASP A 309 6.31 9.24 6.14
C ASP A 309 5.47 8.03 5.70
N LEU A 310 4.43 8.25 4.90
CA LEU A 310 3.60 7.18 4.34
C LEU A 310 4.30 6.39 3.24
N GLN A 311 5.32 6.93 2.59
CA GLN A 311 6.02 6.22 1.51
C GLN A 311 6.66 4.93 2.03
N GLY A 312 6.57 3.85 1.25
CA GLY A 312 7.07 2.54 1.63
C GLY A 312 6.29 1.82 2.76
N GLN A 313 5.26 2.45 3.35
CA GLN A 313 4.43 1.77 4.34
C GLN A 313 3.47 0.76 3.69
N MET A 314 3.39 -0.43 4.29
CA MET A 314 2.35 -1.41 3.99
C MET A 314 1.29 -1.39 5.09
N PHE A 315 0.01 -1.34 4.69
CA PHE A 315 -1.09 -1.39 5.64
C PHE A 315 -1.21 -2.78 6.28
N ASN A 316 -1.11 -2.86 7.61
CA ASN A 316 -1.01 -4.13 8.34
C ASN A 316 -2.18 -4.39 9.30
N ARG A 317 -3.19 -3.51 9.36
CA ARG A 317 -4.37 -3.69 10.21
C ARG A 317 -5.40 -4.56 9.50
N PHE A 318 -6.20 -5.28 10.28
CA PHE A 318 -7.33 -6.04 9.75
C PHE A 318 -8.47 -5.09 9.34
N VAL A 319 -9.04 -5.31 8.16
CA VAL A 319 -10.25 -4.63 7.68
C VAL A 319 -11.33 -5.69 7.40
N PRO A 320 -12.50 -5.62 8.05
CA PRO A 320 -13.60 -6.53 7.78
C PRO A 320 -14.06 -6.47 6.31
N ALA A 321 -14.45 -7.61 5.74
CA ALA A 321 -14.91 -7.68 4.35
C ALA A 321 -16.22 -6.89 4.08
N GLN A 322 -17.08 -6.75 5.10
CA GLN A 322 -18.34 -6.02 5.01
C GLN A 322 -18.25 -4.70 5.78
N ILE A 323 -18.50 -3.59 5.08
CA ILE A 323 -18.50 -2.24 5.66
C ILE A 323 -19.58 -2.04 6.73
N ASP A 324 -20.71 -2.74 6.63
CA ASP A 324 -21.83 -2.61 7.57
C ASP A 324 -21.43 -2.90 9.03
N VAL A 325 -20.44 -3.79 9.23
CA VAL A 325 -19.90 -4.09 10.56
C VAL A 325 -19.20 -2.87 11.14
N LEU A 326 -18.43 -2.15 10.31
CA LEU A 326 -17.73 -0.92 10.69
C LEU A 326 -18.72 0.21 10.94
N LEU A 327 -19.70 0.42 10.05
CA LEU A 327 -20.69 1.49 10.21
C LEU A 327 -21.56 1.30 11.45
N LYS A 328 -21.97 0.06 11.77
CA LYS A 328 -22.71 -0.26 13.00
C LYS A 328 -21.92 0.03 14.26
N SER A 329 -20.59 -0.09 14.22
CA SER A 329 -19.74 0.18 15.38
C SER A 329 -19.66 1.66 15.76
N ILE A 330 -20.13 2.58 14.91
CA ILE A 330 -19.86 4.03 15.02
C ILE A 330 -21.15 4.88 15.08
N GLN A 331 -22.32 4.25 14.96
CA GLN A 331 -23.62 4.87 15.28
C GLN A 331 -24.25 4.24 16.52
N PRO A 332 -23.69 4.44 17.74
CA PRO A 332 -24.35 3.96 18.95
C PRO A 332 -25.64 4.74 19.25
N LEU A 333 -25.72 6.03 18.87
CA LEU A 333 -26.91 6.87 19.02
C LEU A 333 -27.50 7.23 17.66
N LYS A 334 -28.74 6.80 17.42
CA LYS A 334 -29.53 7.10 16.21
C LYS A 334 -30.48 8.28 16.38
N GLU A 335 -30.47 8.89 17.56
CA GLU A 335 -31.34 9.99 17.93
C GLU A 335 -30.60 11.33 17.78
N LYS A 336 -31.35 12.42 17.66
CA LYS A 336 -30.81 13.79 17.59
C LYS A 336 -31.83 14.78 18.13
N GLY A 337 -31.33 15.89 18.64
CA GLY A 337 -32.19 17.01 19.05
C GLY A 337 -32.88 16.76 20.39
N LEU A 338 -34.01 17.45 20.59
CA LEU A 338 -34.77 17.43 21.84
C LEU A 338 -35.44 16.08 22.05
N LEU A 339 -35.22 15.50 23.23
CA LEU A 339 -35.81 14.26 23.69
C LEU A 339 -36.45 14.44 25.08
N PRO A 340 -37.52 13.69 25.41
CA PRO A 340 -37.99 13.56 26.79
C PRO A 340 -36.85 13.07 27.70
N THR A 341 -36.80 13.53 28.95
CA THR A 341 -35.69 13.26 29.89
C THR A 341 -35.43 11.77 30.05
N ALA A 342 -36.49 10.96 30.23
CA ALA A 342 -36.37 9.51 30.31
C ALA A 342 -35.79 8.87 29.02
N ALA A 343 -36.08 9.41 27.84
CA ALA A 343 -35.51 8.91 26.58
C ALA A 343 -34.04 9.33 26.43
N PHE A 344 -33.73 10.58 26.79
CA PHE A 344 -32.37 11.10 26.83
C PHE A 344 -31.49 10.25 27.76
N CYS A 345 -31.92 10.00 28.99
CA CYS A 345 -31.13 9.23 29.96
C CYS A 345 -30.91 7.79 29.49
N ARG A 346 -31.95 7.11 28.97
CA ARG A 346 -31.80 5.77 28.36
C ARG A 346 -30.79 5.75 27.21
N ALA A 347 -30.85 6.74 26.32
CA ALA A 347 -29.97 6.83 25.17
C ALA A 347 -28.49 7.00 25.60
N VAL A 348 -28.23 7.94 26.52
CA VAL A 348 -26.87 8.19 27.02
C VAL A 348 -26.37 7.00 27.85
N HIS A 349 -27.20 6.38 28.70
CA HIS A 349 -26.83 5.15 29.41
C HIS A 349 -26.48 4.02 28.44
N GLY A 350 -27.27 3.81 27.38
CA GLY A 350 -26.96 2.81 26.35
C GLY A 350 -25.59 3.01 25.71
N LEU A 351 -25.21 4.27 25.47
CA LEU A 351 -23.88 4.62 24.98
C LEU A 351 -22.79 4.33 26.02
N LEU A 352 -22.99 4.73 27.29
CA LEU A 352 -22.05 4.52 28.38
C LEU A 352 -21.75 3.04 28.64
N HIS A 353 -22.71 2.14 28.41
CA HIS A 353 -22.51 0.69 28.55
C HIS A 353 -21.93 0.02 27.29
N SER A 354 -21.74 0.76 26.20
CA SER A 354 -21.18 0.20 24.97
C SER A 354 -19.67 -0.06 25.12
N SER A 355 -19.26 -1.32 24.97
CA SER A 355 -17.86 -1.73 24.93
C SER A 355 -17.15 -1.41 23.61
N ALA A 356 -17.89 -0.91 22.61
CA ALA A 356 -17.35 -0.57 21.30
C ALA A 356 -16.55 0.75 21.31
N LEU A 357 -16.72 1.59 22.34
CA LEU A 357 -16.05 2.86 22.47
C LEU A 357 -15.04 2.84 23.64
N PRO A 358 -13.94 3.61 23.53
CA PRO A 358 -12.99 3.77 24.63
C PRO A 358 -13.65 4.34 25.89
N VAL A 359 -13.14 3.93 27.05
CA VAL A 359 -13.52 4.49 28.36
C VAL A 359 -13.25 6.00 28.35
N ASP A 360 -14.20 6.79 28.86
CA ASP A 360 -14.16 8.26 28.92
C ASP A 360 -14.03 8.98 27.56
N GLY A 361 -14.26 8.25 26.46
CA GLY A 361 -14.18 8.76 25.09
C GLY A 361 -15.54 8.92 24.40
N LYS A 362 -16.64 8.77 25.15
CA LYS A 362 -18.00 8.61 24.60
C LYS A 362 -18.67 9.94 24.27
N GLY A 363 -18.30 11.02 24.95
CA GLY A 363 -18.82 12.36 24.69
C GLY A 363 -18.75 13.27 25.92
N LEU A 364 -19.44 14.39 25.85
CA LEU A 364 -19.58 15.35 26.95
C LEU A 364 -21.04 15.51 27.32
N LEU A 365 -21.33 15.55 28.62
CA LEU A 365 -22.60 16.08 29.14
C LEU A 365 -22.37 17.52 29.57
N VAL A 366 -23.30 18.41 29.20
CA VAL A 366 -23.24 19.83 29.50
C VAL A 366 -24.59 20.29 30.00
N ALA A 367 -24.63 20.89 31.19
CA ALA A 367 -25.79 21.60 31.69
C ALA A 367 -25.58 23.10 31.49
N LEU A 368 -26.55 23.75 30.85
CA LEU A 368 -26.53 25.17 30.54
C LEU A 368 -27.67 25.85 31.26
N GLN A 369 -27.34 26.86 32.07
CA GLN A 369 -28.32 27.72 32.72
C GLN A 369 -28.58 28.96 31.88
N PRO A 370 -29.83 29.22 31.47
CA PRO A 370 -30.21 30.46 30.80
C PRO A 370 -29.84 31.71 31.59
N VAL A 371 -29.61 32.83 30.89
CA VAL A 371 -29.45 34.14 31.54
C VAL A 371 -30.71 34.56 32.29
N SER A 372 -30.53 35.24 33.44
CA SER A 372 -31.64 35.74 34.25
C SER A 372 -32.59 36.61 33.42
N GLY A 373 -33.85 36.20 33.34
CA GLY A 373 -34.89 36.88 32.55
C GLY A 373 -35.21 36.22 31.21
N MET A 374 -34.54 35.13 30.83
CA MET A 374 -34.89 34.33 29.66
C MET A 374 -35.42 32.95 30.10
N SER A 375 -36.57 32.56 29.54
CA SER A 375 -37.18 31.26 29.80
C SER A 375 -36.58 30.16 28.91
N LEU A 376 -36.70 28.89 29.33
CA LEU A 376 -36.31 27.74 28.50
C LEU A 376 -37.00 27.77 27.12
N ALA A 377 -38.25 28.21 27.05
CA ALA A 377 -39.03 28.31 25.81
C ALA A 377 -38.42 29.29 24.79
N GLU A 378 -37.66 30.29 25.24
CA GLU A 378 -37.00 31.28 24.39
C GLU A 378 -35.60 30.82 23.94
N VAL A 379 -34.88 30.10 24.81
CA VAL A 379 -33.53 29.59 24.51
C VAL A 379 -33.58 28.35 23.62
N LEU A 380 -34.49 27.41 23.88
CA LEU A 380 -34.55 26.12 23.19
C LEU A 380 -34.60 26.23 21.66
N PRO A 381 -35.42 27.13 21.05
CA PRO A 381 -35.43 27.30 19.60
C PRO A 381 -34.10 27.75 19.00
N GLN A 382 -33.23 28.39 19.80
CA GLN A 382 -31.88 28.80 19.39
C GLN A 382 -30.88 27.64 19.45
N CYS A 383 -31.13 26.63 20.28
CA CYS A 383 -30.30 25.44 20.44
C CYS A 383 -30.74 24.34 19.46
N GLN A 384 -30.03 24.20 18.34
CA GLN A 384 -30.38 23.26 17.27
C GLN A 384 -29.26 22.26 17.01
N PRO A 385 -29.19 21.15 17.78
CA PRO A 385 -28.27 20.06 17.46
C PRO A 385 -28.65 19.47 16.10
N ARG A 386 -27.74 19.54 15.13
CA ARG A 386 -28.00 19.10 13.75
C ARG A 386 -27.51 17.68 13.46
N ARG A 387 -26.65 17.14 14.32
CA ARG A 387 -25.96 15.85 14.12
C ARG A 387 -26.58 14.75 14.98
N PHE A 388 -26.55 13.52 14.49
CA PHE A 388 -26.95 12.35 15.25
C PHE A 388 -25.97 12.11 16.42
N GLY A 389 -26.52 11.74 17.57
CA GLY A 389 -25.78 11.62 18.83
C GLY A 389 -25.59 12.93 19.58
N ASP A 390 -26.06 14.07 19.04
CA ASP A 390 -26.18 15.30 19.81
C ASP A 390 -27.62 15.39 20.34
N LEU A 391 -27.76 15.13 21.63
CA LEU A 391 -29.05 15.03 22.30
C LEU A 391 -29.26 16.25 23.18
N LEU A 392 -30.52 16.62 23.34
CA LEU A 392 -30.96 17.78 24.11
C LEU A 392 -32.12 17.34 25.01
N THR A 393 -32.12 17.77 26.27
CA THR A 393 -33.28 17.65 27.16
C THR A 393 -33.33 18.84 28.12
N THR A 394 -34.40 18.95 28.90
CA THR A 394 -34.59 20.03 29.88
C THR A 394 -35.08 19.48 31.20
N ALA A 395 -34.46 19.90 32.30
CA ALA A 395 -34.88 19.58 33.66
C ALA A 395 -34.47 20.73 34.59
N ASP A 396 -35.28 21.02 35.61
CA ASP A 396 -35.01 22.04 36.64
C ASP A 396 -34.57 23.41 36.09
N ASP A 397 -35.27 23.93 35.07
CA ASP A 397 -34.94 25.19 34.37
C ASP A 397 -33.54 25.22 33.71
N LEU A 398 -32.89 24.06 33.56
CA LEU A 398 -31.62 23.88 32.87
C LEU A 398 -31.80 23.18 31.52
N ILE A 399 -30.86 23.46 30.62
CA ILE A 399 -30.75 22.78 29.32
C ILE A 399 -29.61 21.77 29.41
N TYR A 400 -29.91 20.50 29.24
CA TYR A 400 -28.93 19.44 29.19
C TYR A 400 -28.62 19.06 27.75
N LEU A 401 -27.35 19.09 27.39
CA LEU A 401 -26.82 18.70 26.09
C LEU A 401 -25.86 17.53 26.28
N PHE A 402 -26.08 16.46 25.53
CA PHE A 402 -25.09 15.40 25.38
C PHE A 402 -24.48 15.46 23.98
N LEU A 403 -23.16 15.63 23.89
CA LEU A 403 -22.40 15.74 22.65
C LEU A 403 -21.55 14.48 22.44
N SER A 404 -22.08 13.53 21.66
CA SER A 404 -21.38 12.28 21.37
C SER A 404 -20.04 12.51 20.67
N SER A 405 -19.00 11.83 21.17
CA SER A 405 -17.62 11.85 20.63
C SER A 405 -17.01 13.26 20.49
N CYS A 406 -17.49 14.22 21.28
CA CYS A 406 -16.92 15.56 21.40
C CYS A 406 -15.82 15.58 22.46
N ARG A 407 -14.70 16.26 22.19
CA ARG A 407 -13.64 16.49 23.18
C ARG A 407 -13.89 17.78 23.92
N PHE A 408 -13.44 17.86 25.17
CA PHE A 408 -13.56 19.07 25.97
C PHE A 408 -12.95 20.31 25.29
N SER A 409 -11.82 20.15 24.59
CA SER A 409 -11.18 21.21 23.79
C SER A 409 -12.09 21.82 22.73
N ASP A 410 -13.01 21.02 22.20
CA ASP A 410 -13.83 21.38 21.04
C ASP A 410 -15.23 21.83 21.46
N LEU A 411 -15.55 21.80 22.76
CA LEU A 411 -16.86 22.17 23.29
C LEU A 411 -17.28 23.58 22.87
N SER A 412 -16.38 24.55 23.02
CA SER A 412 -16.66 25.95 22.64
C SER A 412 -16.97 26.12 21.15
N ILE A 413 -16.34 25.29 20.31
CA ILE A 413 -16.56 25.24 18.86
C ILE A 413 -17.92 24.58 18.58
N ALA A 414 -18.21 23.45 19.23
CA ALA A 414 -19.48 22.75 19.09
C ALA A 414 -20.68 23.63 19.44
N LEU A 415 -20.62 24.35 20.58
CA LEU A 415 -21.69 25.25 21.01
C LEU A 415 -21.94 26.39 20.02
N LYS A 416 -20.90 26.93 19.36
CA LYS A 416 -21.07 27.95 18.30
C LYS A 416 -21.87 27.44 17.09
N PHE A 417 -21.79 26.15 16.78
CA PHE A 417 -22.54 25.55 15.67
C PHE A 417 -23.94 25.07 16.07
N ILE A 418 -24.13 24.73 17.33
CA ILE A 418 -25.43 24.28 17.87
C ILE A 418 -26.36 25.48 18.08
N PHE A 419 -25.83 26.60 18.60
CA PHE A 419 -26.61 27.80 18.84
C PHE A 419 -26.66 28.71 17.61
N ARG A 420 -27.84 29.25 17.30
CA ARG A 420 -28.01 30.24 16.22
C ARG A 420 -27.41 31.61 16.54
N ARG A 421 -27.27 31.93 17.82
CA ARG A 421 -26.65 33.16 18.36
C ARG A 421 -25.46 32.78 19.24
N PRO A 422 -24.53 33.70 19.53
CA PRO A 422 -23.44 33.42 20.46
C PRO A 422 -24.00 32.89 21.80
N HIS A 423 -23.64 31.65 22.18
CA HIS A 423 -24.18 31.01 23.38
C HIS A 423 -23.88 31.81 24.67
N ALA A 424 -22.79 32.60 24.68
CA ALA A 424 -22.43 33.48 25.78
C ALA A 424 -23.46 34.59 26.07
N GLU A 425 -24.34 34.92 25.13
CA GLU A 425 -25.45 35.87 25.35
C GLU A 425 -26.70 35.18 25.93
N LEU A 426 -26.77 33.85 25.83
CA LEU A 426 -27.95 33.06 26.18
C LEU A 426 -27.77 32.26 27.47
N VAL A 427 -26.51 31.96 27.85
CA VAL A 427 -26.15 31.08 28.96
C VAL A 427 -25.36 31.86 30.01
N ALA A 428 -25.81 31.83 31.26
CA ALA A 428 -25.13 32.44 32.40
C ALA A 428 -24.09 31.52 33.03
N LEU A 429 -24.42 30.23 33.20
CA LEU A 429 -23.55 29.23 33.83
C LEU A 429 -23.54 27.95 33.00
N GLN A 430 -22.37 27.31 32.94
CA GLN A 430 -22.20 26.01 32.28
C GLN A 430 -21.48 25.04 33.22
N SER A 431 -22.02 23.84 33.35
CA SER A 431 -21.39 22.69 34.02
C SER A 431 -21.10 21.62 32.97
N VAL A 432 -19.92 21.00 33.04
CA VAL A 432 -19.45 20.04 32.04
C VAL A 432 -18.91 18.79 32.71
N TRP A 433 -19.39 17.63 32.27
CA TRP A 433 -18.93 16.32 32.71
C TRP A 433 -18.40 15.53 31.51
N TYR A 434 -17.23 14.91 31.68
CA TYR A 434 -16.51 14.22 30.61
C TYR A 434 -16.18 12.76 30.95
N GLY A 435 -16.11 12.40 32.24
CA GLY A 435 -15.88 11.02 32.65
C GLY A 435 -17.18 10.20 32.62
N ASP A 436 -17.11 8.95 32.17
CA ASP A 436 -18.28 8.08 32.04
C ASP A 436 -19.03 7.91 33.37
N ALA A 437 -18.28 7.81 34.48
CA ALA A 437 -18.85 7.73 35.83
C ALA A 437 -19.54 9.03 36.27
N GLN A 438 -18.93 10.19 35.97
CA GLN A 438 -19.52 11.50 36.29
C GLN A 438 -20.82 11.73 35.53
N ILE A 439 -20.82 11.38 34.24
CA ILE A 439 -22.01 11.48 33.39
C ILE A 439 -23.09 10.53 33.92
N ALA A 440 -22.75 9.29 34.29
CA ALA A 440 -23.70 8.35 34.86
C ALA A 440 -24.30 8.82 36.20
N ASP A 441 -23.51 9.47 37.05
CA ASP A 441 -23.97 10.04 38.32
C ASP A 441 -24.97 11.17 38.10
N GLU A 442 -24.68 12.07 37.14
CA GLU A 442 -25.55 13.19 36.81
C GLU A 442 -26.87 12.73 36.18
N LEU A 443 -26.82 11.73 35.29
CA LEU A 443 -28.03 11.14 34.69
C LEU A 443 -28.96 10.54 35.75
N ARG A 444 -28.41 9.92 36.80
CA ARG A 444 -29.23 9.42 37.92
C ARG A 444 -29.94 10.53 38.67
N GLN A 445 -29.33 11.72 38.80
CA GLN A 445 -29.98 12.87 39.43
C GLN A 445 -31.10 13.42 38.55
N LEU A 446 -30.86 13.52 37.24
CA LEU A 446 -31.86 13.88 36.23
C LEU A 446 -33.09 12.97 36.26
N GLU A 447 -32.89 11.66 36.36
CA GLU A 447 -33.99 10.69 36.44
C GLU A 447 -34.80 10.79 37.74
N THR A 448 -34.22 11.34 38.82
CA THR A 448 -34.91 11.55 40.09
C THR A 448 -35.61 12.92 40.22
N ALA A 449 -35.35 13.84 39.29
CA ALA A 449 -35.93 15.18 39.28
C ALA A 449 -37.25 15.27 38.47
N GLU A 450 -37.56 14.28 37.63
CA GLU A 450 -38.90 14.05 37.06
C GLU A 450 -39.86 13.43 38.09
#